data_AF-A0A2S0L303-F1
#
_entry.id   AF-A0A2S0L303-F1
#
_cell.length_a   1.000
_cell.length_b   1.000
_cell.length_c   1.000
_cell.angle_alpha   90.00
_cell.angle_beta   90.00
_cell.angle_gamma   90.00
#
_symmetry.space_group_name_H-M   'P 1'
#
loop_
_entity.id
_entity.type
_entity.pdbx_description
1 polymer ?
#
loop_
_entity_poly.entity_id
_entity_poly.type
_entity_poly.pdbx_seq_one_letter_code
_entity_poly.pdbx_strand_id
1 'polypeptide(L)'
;MRFRILLSDKYYLTSFVEMTSKIDKNLLIDLNFNGLLLDDELLITDINVETLSHQYPSLNIQAVCVLSPITGEENLFKGPFKLFKFQPFDDIISKIKICSFSYFGGNSYDISKNHKIAFIFDIDVYSSDFIEQFAKQIVYKYGLNVLIFPLQYLSSINYFENKGFTDSYVFKKLVYLINKHERIPIESFFSLDNLGFYYFKSSLALNPIAKMDDSSFEMLIKYICGHFFDVICFDIGRCLNERNIKLLHQMDKVILLSRNCKPDESFSSIISELSINNLSYINHDSDGTTLEITISELIDTVLNS
;
A
#
# COMPACT_ATOMS: atom_id res chain seq x y z
N MET A 1 -1.01 -5.82 18.93
CA MET A 1 0.45 -5.68 18.66
C MET A 1 0.96 -4.52 19.48
N ARG A 2 1.90 -4.78 20.39
CA ARG A 2 2.44 -3.78 21.31
C ARG A 2 3.96 -3.71 21.17
N PHE A 3 4.53 -2.51 21.29
CA PHE A 3 5.98 -2.33 21.15
C PHE A 3 6.57 -1.86 22.46
N ARG A 4 7.42 -2.69 23.04
CA ARG A 4 8.23 -2.32 24.19
C ARG A 4 9.46 -1.59 23.69
N ILE A 5 9.84 -0.45 24.27
CA ILE A 5 11.02 0.30 23.81
C ILE A 5 12.06 0.37 24.93
N LEU A 6 13.27 -0.11 24.63
CA LEU A 6 14.43 0.00 25.49
C LEU A 6 15.61 0.53 24.68
N LEU A 7 15.79 1.84 24.64
CA LEU A 7 16.89 2.48 23.93
C LEU A 7 17.87 3.10 24.93
N SER A 8 19.16 2.84 24.73
CA SER A 8 20.25 3.32 25.58
C SER A 8 20.50 4.82 25.43
N ASP A 9 20.33 5.34 24.20
CA ASP A 9 20.45 6.76 23.89
C ASP A 9 19.14 7.51 24.21
N LYS A 10 19.19 8.42 25.19
CA LYS A 10 18.04 9.22 25.64
C LYS A 10 17.51 10.20 24.59
N TYR A 11 18.38 10.77 23.76
CA TYR A 11 17.96 11.70 22.69
C TYR A 11 17.26 10.93 21.58
N TYR A 12 17.83 9.78 21.21
CA TYR A 12 17.23 8.91 20.21
C TYR A 12 15.89 8.35 20.71
N LEU A 13 15.81 7.93 21.98
CA LEU A 13 14.57 7.50 22.61
C LEU A 13 13.48 8.59 22.54
N THR A 14 13.82 9.81 22.95
CA THR A 14 12.87 10.94 22.94
C THR A 14 12.36 11.22 21.53
N SER A 15 13.27 11.27 20.55
CA SER A 15 12.94 11.49 19.14
C SER A 15 12.09 10.35 18.57
N PHE A 16 12.41 9.10 18.93
CA PHE A 16 11.67 7.92 18.50
C PHE A 16 10.22 8.00 19.00
N VAL A 17 10.02 8.21 20.31
CA VAL A 17 8.68 8.32 20.92
C VAL A 17 7.87 9.46 20.30
N GLU A 18 8.49 10.64 20.10
CA GLU A 18 7.83 11.78 19.48
C GLU A 18 7.36 11.46 18.06
N MET A 19 8.24 10.86 17.24
CA MET A 19 7.90 10.52 15.86
C MET A 19 6.88 9.38 15.77
N THR A 20 6.98 8.35 16.62
CA THR A 20 5.98 7.26 16.69
C THR A 20 4.59 7.82 16.95
N SER A 21 4.46 8.74 17.91
CA SER A 21 3.16 9.33 18.30
C SER A 21 2.49 10.12 17.16
N LYS A 22 3.28 10.63 16.21
CA LYS A 22 2.78 11.37 15.03
C LYS A 22 2.29 10.44 13.92
N ILE A 23 2.88 9.24 13.79
CA ILE A 23 2.67 8.35 12.65
C ILE A 23 1.59 7.29 12.94
N ASP A 24 1.59 6.71 14.14
CA ASP A 24 0.67 5.63 14.45
C ASP A 24 0.32 5.62 15.95
N LYS A 25 -0.85 6.17 16.26
CA LYS A 25 -1.38 6.30 17.62
C LYS A 25 -1.71 4.96 18.28
N ASN A 26 -1.77 3.88 17.51
CA ASN A 26 -2.07 2.55 18.02
C ASN A 26 -0.82 1.82 18.51
N LEU A 27 0.37 2.38 18.27
CA LEU A 27 1.62 1.87 18.82
C LEU A 27 1.69 2.20 20.32
N LEU A 28 1.32 1.22 21.14
CA LEU A 28 1.50 1.29 22.59
C LEU A 28 2.98 1.19 22.92
N ILE A 29 3.58 2.30 23.33
CA ILE A 29 4.96 2.41 23.78
C ILE A 29 5.00 2.29 25.30
N ASP A 30 5.71 1.29 25.80
CA ASP A 30 6.01 1.17 27.22
C ASP A 30 7.52 1.26 27.44
N LEU A 31 7.92 2.23 28.27
CA LEU A 31 9.31 2.55 28.63
C LEU A 31 9.77 1.79 29.89
N ASN A 32 8.84 1.20 30.64
CA ASN A 32 9.13 0.46 31.87
C ASN A 32 9.41 -1.02 31.53
N PHE A 33 10.57 -1.28 30.95
CA PHE A 33 10.99 -2.66 30.68
C PHE A 33 11.61 -3.30 31.93
N ASN A 34 11.02 -4.41 32.38
CA ASN A 34 11.45 -5.17 33.55
C ASN A 34 12.14 -6.50 33.20
N GLY A 35 12.50 -6.71 31.92
CA GLY A 35 13.10 -7.96 31.45
C GLY A 35 12.11 -9.00 30.91
N LEU A 36 10.81 -8.73 30.96
CA LEU A 36 9.76 -9.62 30.46
C LEU A 36 8.98 -8.97 29.30
N LEU A 37 8.51 -9.81 28.39
CA LEU A 37 7.60 -9.43 27.31
C LEU A 37 6.35 -10.28 27.38
N LEU A 38 5.21 -9.68 27.06
CA LEU A 38 3.97 -10.42 26.85
C LEU A 38 3.95 -11.07 25.45
N ASP A 39 3.08 -12.05 25.25
CA ASP A 39 3.03 -12.86 24.01
C ASP A 39 2.71 -12.07 22.74
N ASP A 40 2.21 -10.84 22.84
CA ASP A 40 1.91 -9.92 21.74
C ASP A 40 2.82 -8.67 21.71
N GLU A 41 3.95 -8.72 22.43
CA GLU A 41 4.93 -7.64 22.56
C GLU A 41 6.25 -7.92 21.84
N LEU A 42 6.68 -6.96 21.01
CA LEU A 42 8.00 -6.96 20.39
C LEU A 42 8.86 -5.89 21.06
N LEU A 43 10.08 -6.25 21.49
CA LEU A 43 11.03 -5.31 22.08
C LEU A 43 11.85 -4.62 20.99
N ILE A 44 11.80 -3.29 20.94
CA ILE A 44 12.67 -2.46 20.11
C ILE A 44 13.81 -1.95 20.99
N THR A 45 15.05 -2.23 20.60
CA THR A 45 16.23 -1.83 21.37
C THR A 45 17.42 -1.50 20.48
N ASP A 46 18.38 -0.71 20.95
CA ASP A 46 19.68 -0.48 20.33
C ASP A 46 20.80 -1.28 21.02
N ILE A 47 20.46 -2.05 22.05
CA ILE A 47 21.37 -2.92 22.79
C ILE A 47 21.59 -4.20 21.99
N ASN A 48 22.85 -4.64 21.87
CA ASN A 48 23.15 -5.88 21.17
C ASN A 48 22.57 -7.10 21.91
N VAL A 49 22.26 -8.17 21.16
CA VAL A 49 21.57 -9.36 21.68
C VAL A 49 22.35 -10.06 22.78
N GLU A 50 23.69 -10.09 22.70
CA GLU A 50 24.56 -10.73 23.69
C GLU A 50 24.49 -10.01 25.04
N THR A 51 24.59 -8.69 25.04
CA THR A 51 24.49 -7.86 26.25
C THR A 51 23.09 -7.94 26.84
N LEU A 52 22.07 -7.92 25.97
CA LEU A 52 20.68 -8.00 26.38
C LEU A 52 20.35 -9.35 27.04
N SER A 53 20.85 -10.46 26.48
CA SER A 53 20.64 -11.80 27.05
C SER A 53 21.39 -12.01 28.36
N HIS A 54 22.56 -11.38 28.53
CA HIS A 54 23.25 -11.36 29.82
C HIS A 54 22.51 -10.55 30.88
N GLN A 55 21.94 -9.40 30.53
CA GLN A 55 21.18 -8.56 31.46
C GLN A 55 19.80 -9.14 31.79
N TYR A 56 19.15 -9.78 30.81
CA TYR A 56 17.80 -10.34 30.93
C TYR A 56 17.77 -11.80 30.43
N PRO A 57 18.25 -12.77 31.23
CA PRO A 57 18.41 -14.18 30.79
C PRO A 57 17.10 -14.87 30.39
N SER A 58 15.97 -14.41 30.92
CA SER A 58 14.64 -14.97 30.64
C SER A 58 13.93 -14.32 29.44
N LEU A 59 14.56 -13.33 28.80
CA LEU A 59 13.97 -12.62 27.68
C LEU A 59 13.87 -13.53 26.45
N ASN A 60 12.70 -13.57 25.81
CA ASN A 60 12.55 -14.24 24.53
C ASN A 60 13.25 -13.43 23.41
N ILE A 61 14.48 -13.81 23.10
CA ILE A 61 15.31 -13.15 22.08
C ILE A 61 14.65 -13.13 20.69
N GLN A 62 13.76 -14.09 20.40
CA GLN A 62 13.03 -14.13 19.14
C GLN A 62 12.06 -12.96 18.97
N ALA A 63 11.58 -12.37 20.07
CA ALA A 63 10.70 -11.20 20.10
C ALA A 63 11.47 -9.87 20.15
N VAL A 64 12.77 -9.86 19.83
CA VAL A 64 13.62 -8.66 19.93
C VAL A 64 13.95 -8.13 18.55
N CYS A 65 13.82 -6.82 18.37
CA CYS A 65 14.19 -6.06 17.20
C CYS A 65 15.28 -5.04 17.54
N VAL A 66 16.50 -5.29 17.04
CA VAL A 66 17.68 -4.49 17.33
C VAL A 66 17.91 -3.42 16.26
N LEU A 67 17.94 -2.15 16.68
CA LEU A 67 18.30 -0.98 15.89
C LEU A 67 19.83 -0.83 15.85
N SER A 68 20.45 -1.41 14.84
CA SER A 68 21.90 -1.47 14.66
C SER A 68 22.45 -0.27 13.89
N PRO A 69 23.62 0.28 14.26
CA PRO A 69 24.36 1.23 13.42
C PRO A 69 25.06 0.57 12.23
N ILE A 70 25.10 -0.76 12.15
CA ILE A 70 25.83 -1.49 11.11
C ILE A 70 24.91 -1.71 9.90
N THR A 71 25.35 -1.24 8.73
CA THR A 71 24.65 -1.44 7.46
C THR A 71 24.87 -2.85 6.92
N GLY A 72 23.84 -3.43 6.29
CA GLY A 72 23.96 -4.71 5.57
C GLY A 72 23.68 -5.97 6.41
N GLU A 73 23.43 -5.82 7.71
CA GLU A 73 23.08 -6.93 8.61
C GLU A 73 21.57 -7.02 8.90
N GLU A 74 20.73 -6.47 8.02
CA GLU A 74 19.29 -6.43 8.27
C GLU A 74 18.66 -7.82 8.24
N ASN A 75 17.79 -8.07 9.21
CA ASN A 75 17.04 -9.31 9.33
C ASN A 75 15.61 -8.99 9.77
N LEU A 76 14.66 -9.13 8.85
CA LEU A 76 13.26 -8.73 9.04
C LEU A 76 12.32 -9.91 9.28
N PHE A 77 12.74 -11.14 9.01
CA PHE A 77 11.82 -12.27 8.83
C PHE A 77 11.95 -13.34 9.92
N LYS A 78 13.05 -13.34 10.67
CA LYS A 78 13.26 -14.29 11.77
C LYS A 78 13.94 -13.62 12.94
N GLY A 79 13.42 -13.82 14.14
CA GLY A 79 14.01 -13.29 15.37
C GLY A 79 15.42 -13.87 15.66
N PRO A 80 16.30 -13.14 16.37
CA PRO A 80 16.21 -11.71 16.67
C PRO A 80 16.30 -10.87 15.38
N PHE A 81 15.42 -9.89 15.27
CA PHE A 81 15.36 -8.98 14.13
C PHE A 81 16.45 -7.92 14.24
N LYS A 82 16.90 -7.41 13.10
CA LYS A 82 17.93 -6.37 13.03
C LYS A 82 17.58 -5.35 11.95
N LEU A 83 17.58 -4.07 12.32
CA LEU A 83 17.26 -2.94 11.46
C LEU A 83 18.41 -1.95 11.47
N PHE A 84 18.72 -1.34 10.33
CA PHE A 84 19.64 -0.20 10.32
C PHE A 84 18.98 1.02 10.99
N LYS A 85 19.64 1.65 11.97
CA LYS A 85 19.02 2.70 12.79
C LYS A 85 19.01 4.10 12.17
N PHE A 86 19.92 4.41 11.25
CA PHE A 86 20.04 5.75 10.66
C PHE A 86 19.35 5.86 9.30
N GLN A 87 18.09 5.42 9.25
CA GLN A 87 17.24 5.53 8.06
C GLN A 87 16.01 6.41 8.38
N PRO A 88 15.27 6.88 7.36
CA PRO A 88 14.04 7.64 7.56
C PRO A 88 13.07 6.89 8.50
N PHE A 89 12.39 7.65 9.37
CA PHE A 89 11.64 7.04 10.47
C PHE A 89 10.44 6.20 9.98
N ASP A 90 9.76 6.62 8.92
CA ASP A 90 8.67 5.85 8.29
C ASP A 90 9.16 4.48 7.76
N ASP A 91 10.40 4.42 7.27
CA ASP A 91 11.05 3.18 6.85
C ASP A 91 11.34 2.26 8.05
N ILE A 92 11.79 2.83 9.18
CA ILE A 92 12.01 2.08 10.43
C ILE A 92 10.69 1.47 10.90
N ILE A 93 9.63 2.26 11.00
CA ILE A 93 8.32 1.78 11.46
C ILE A 93 7.77 0.71 10.52
N SER A 94 7.84 0.92 9.20
CA SER A 94 7.38 -0.07 8.22
C SER A 94 8.12 -1.40 8.34
N LYS A 95 9.45 -1.36 8.59
CA LYS A 95 10.26 -2.56 8.85
C LYS A 95 9.91 -3.21 10.19
N ILE A 96 9.67 -2.44 11.24
CA ILE A 96 9.21 -2.96 12.54
C ILE A 96 7.87 -3.69 12.38
N LYS A 97 6.93 -3.12 11.61
CA LYS A 97 5.67 -3.79 11.29
C LYS A 97 5.87 -5.12 10.54
N ILE A 98 6.85 -5.18 9.63
CA ILE A 98 7.25 -6.44 8.97
C ILE A 98 7.78 -7.45 9.99
N CYS A 99 8.74 -7.07 10.83
CA CYS A 99 9.29 -7.95 11.88
C CYS A 99 8.18 -8.51 12.77
N SER A 100 7.28 -7.62 13.18
CA SER A 100 6.16 -7.96 14.04
C SER A 100 5.20 -8.94 13.38
N PHE A 101 4.83 -8.69 12.12
CA PHE A 101 3.99 -9.61 11.34
C PHE A 101 4.66 -10.98 11.14
N SER A 102 5.98 -11.01 10.88
CA SER A 102 6.74 -12.26 10.79
C SER A 102 6.79 -13.02 12.12
N TYR A 103 6.76 -12.32 13.25
CA TYR A 103 6.82 -12.94 14.58
C TYR A 103 5.47 -13.43 15.09
N PHE A 104 4.47 -12.56 15.16
CA PHE A 104 3.14 -12.89 15.69
C PHE A 104 2.23 -13.58 14.67
N GLY A 105 2.61 -13.52 13.39
CA GLY A 105 1.69 -13.74 12.29
C GLY A 105 0.71 -12.58 12.14
N GLY A 106 -0.21 -12.72 11.20
CA GLY A 106 -1.34 -11.82 11.05
C GLY A 106 -2.45 -12.50 10.26
N ASN A 107 -3.61 -11.84 10.21
CA ASN A 107 -4.71 -12.30 9.38
C ASN A 107 -4.26 -12.25 7.92
N SER A 108 -4.05 -13.42 7.31
CA SER A 108 -3.99 -13.54 5.86
C SER A 108 -5.42 -13.44 5.36
N TYR A 109 -5.77 -12.30 4.77
CA TYR A 109 -7.02 -12.15 4.06
C TYR A 109 -6.82 -12.70 2.64
N ASP A 110 -7.05 -14.00 2.50
CA ASP A 110 -7.19 -14.61 1.19
C ASP A 110 -8.63 -14.30 0.74
N ILE A 111 -8.76 -13.63 -0.40
CA ILE A 111 -10.07 -13.23 -0.93
C ILE A 111 -10.48 -14.24 -1.98
N SER A 112 -11.75 -14.65 -1.92
CA SER A 112 -12.31 -15.65 -2.82
C SER A 112 -12.70 -15.08 -4.19
N LYS A 113 -13.03 -13.79 -4.28
CA LYS A 113 -13.37 -13.07 -5.51
C LYS A 113 -13.02 -11.59 -5.36
N ASN A 114 -12.21 -11.06 -6.26
CA ASN A 114 -11.84 -9.64 -6.29
C ASN A 114 -12.43 -8.95 -7.53
N HIS A 115 -13.00 -7.75 -7.38
CA HIS A 115 -13.46 -6.96 -8.51
C HIS A 115 -12.32 -6.06 -9.01
N LYS A 116 -11.93 -6.24 -10.28
CA LYS A 116 -10.84 -5.50 -10.94
C LYS A 116 -11.43 -4.47 -11.88
N ILE A 117 -11.24 -3.21 -11.56
CA ILE A 117 -11.82 -2.08 -12.29
C ILE A 117 -10.67 -1.21 -12.78
N ALA A 118 -10.58 -0.98 -14.08
CA ALA A 118 -9.57 -0.09 -14.64
C ALA A 118 -10.14 1.28 -14.98
N PHE A 119 -9.36 2.31 -14.71
CA PHE A 119 -9.64 3.69 -15.06
C PHE A 119 -8.62 4.18 -16.06
N ILE A 120 -9.11 4.58 -17.24
CA ILE A 120 -8.30 5.17 -18.32
C ILE A 120 -8.80 6.58 -18.60
N PHE A 121 -7.87 7.47 -18.95
CA PHE A 121 -8.16 8.88 -19.19
C PHE A 121 -8.03 9.19 -20.67
N ASP A 122 -8.98 9.95 -21.18
CA ASP A 122 -8.94 10.48 -22.53
C ASP A 122 -7.93 11.67 -22.62
N ILE A 123 -7.65 12.14 -23.84
CA ILE A 123 -6.63 13.17 -24.10
C ILE A 123 -6.88 14.50 -23.39
N ASP A 124 -8.15 14.80 -23.15
CA ASP A 124 -8.68 16.01 -22.53
C ASP A 124 -8.76 15.92 -21.00
N VAL A 125 -8.47 14.75 -20.44
CA VAL A 125 -8.47 14.49 -18.99
C VAL A 125 -7.03 14.39 -18.47
N TYR A 126 -6.63 15.40 -17.70
CA TYR A 126 -5.29 15.46 -17.10
C TYR A 126 -5.27 14.95 -15.66
N SER A 127 -6.34 15.19 -14.89
CA SER A 127 -6.52 14.75 -13.51
C SER A 127 -8.01 14.67 -13.19
N SER A 128 -8.41 13.73 -12.35
CA SER A 128 -9.79 13.63 -11.86
C SER A 128 -9.79 12.98 -10.47
N ASP A 129 -10.62 13.49 -9.56
CA ASP A 129 -10.90 12.86 -8.26
C ASP A 129 -11.96 11.75 -8.36
N PHE A 130 -12.45 11.45 -9.57
CA PHE A 130 -13.50 10.47 -9.82
C PHE A 130 -13.20 9.11 -9.20
N ILE A 131 -11.95 8.64 -9.31
CA ILE A 131 -11.53 7.33 -8.78
C ILE A 131 -11.66 7.32 -7.24
N GLU A 132 -11.31 8.43 -6.58
CA GLU A 132 -11.44 8.58 -5.12
C GLU A 132 -12.92 8.61 -4.72
N GLN A 133 -13.76 9.38 -5.42
CA GLN A 133 -15.20 9.41 -5.15
C GLN A 133 -15.85 8.04 -5.39
N PHE A 134 -15.42 7.34 -6.44
CA PHE A 134 -15.87 5.99 -6.76
C PHE A 134 -15.49 5.00 -5.65
N ALA A 135 -14.23 4.99 -5.22
CA ALA A 135 -13.75 4.13 -4.13
C ALA A 135 -14.47 4.44 -2.81
N LYS A 136 -14.61 5.72 -2.47
CA LYS A 136 -15.33 6.22 -1.29
C LYS A 136 -16.78 5.74 -1.27
N GLN A 137 -17.49 5.80 -2.39
CA GLN A 137 -18.87 5.32 -2.45
C GLN A 137 -18.97 3.81 -2.24
N ILE A 138 -18.03 3.01 -2.75
CA ILE A 138 -17.99 1.56 -2.49
C ILE A 138 -17.81 1.30 -0.99
N VAL A 139 -16.85 1.97 -0.35
CA VAL A 139 -16.61 1.84 1.09
C VAL A 139 -17.87 2.18 1.88
N TYR A 140 -18.53 3.32 1.58
CA TYR A 140 -19.71 3.74 2.33
C TYR A 140 -20.96 2.89 2.07
N LYS A 141 -21.21 2.48 0.83
CA LYS A 141 -22.43 1.75 0.45
C LYS A 141 -22.34 0.26 0.78
N TYR A 142 -21.15 -0.34 0.66
CA TYR A 142 -20.96 -1.79 0.79
C TYR A 142 -20.03 -2.22 1.92
N GLY A 143 -19.25 -1.31 2.51
CA GLY A 143 -18.29 -1.66 3.57
C GLY A 143 -17.14 -2.55 3.10
N LEU A 144 -16.81 -2.51 1.80
CA LEU A 144 -15.77 -3.35 1.19
C LEU A 144 -14.38 -2.71 1.31
N ASN A 145 -13.35 -3.55 1.34
CA ASN A 145 -11.95 -3.10 1.30
C ASN A 145 -11.57 -2.74 -0.13
N VAL A 146 -11.39 -1.45 -0.39
CA VAL A 146 -11.07 -0.93 -1.72
C VAL A 146 -9.61 -0.48 -1.78
N LEU A 147 -8.88 -0.87 -2.83
CA LEU A 147 -7.55 -0.33 -3.15
C LEU A 147 -7.62 0.53 -4.40
N ILE A 148 -7.06 1.74 -4.33
CA ILE A 148 -6.65 2.48 -5.53
C ILE A 148 -5.19 2.15 -5.81
N PHE A 149 -4.94 1.46 -6.92
CA PHE A 149 -3.61 1.01 -7.32
C PHE A 149 -3.06 1.83 -8.48
N PRO A 150 -1.98 2.62 -8.26
CA PRO A 150 -1.48 3.54 -9.27
C PRO A 150 -0.66 2.79 -10.33
N LEU A 151 -1.09 2.86 -11.58
CA LEU A 151 -0.38 2.36 -12.77
C LEU A 151 0.02 3.47 -13.75
N GLN A 152 -0.29 4.73 -13.42
CA GLN A 152 0.18 5.90 -14.14
C GLN A 152 1.71 6.05 -14.06
N TYR A 153 2.32 6.72 -15.04
CA TYR A 153 3.77 6.97 -15.03
C TYR A 153 4.20 8.02 -14.00
N LEU A 154 3.41 9.10 -13.92
CA LEU A 154 3.53 10.12 -12.88
C LEU A 154 2.55 9.78 -11.78
N SER A 155 3.00 9.83 -10.54
CA SER A 155 2.09 9.70 -9.41
C SER A 155 1.21 10.95 -9.37
N SER A 156 -0.09 10.79 -9.57
CA SER A 156 -1.11 11.84 -9.54
C SER A 156 -1.40 12.38 -8.13
N ILE A 157 -0.56 12.03 -7.15
CA ILE A 157 -0.80 12.26 -5.73
C ILE A 157 -0.75 13.76 -5.42
N ASN A 158 -1.93 14.37 -5.43
CA ASN A 158 -2.23 15.68 -4.83
C ASN A 158 -2.12 15.65 -3.29
N TYR A 159 -1.85 14.49 -2.69
CA TYR A 159 -1.57 14.33 -1.26
C TYR A 159 -0.07 14.30 -0.97
N PHE A 160 0.66 15.31 -1.45
CA PHE A 160 1.92 15.72 -0.81
C PHE A 160 1.62 16.36 0.56
N GLU A 161 0.93 15.65 1.44
CA GLU A 161 1.30 15.82 2.84
C GLU A 161 2.72 15.26 2.92
N ASN A 162 3.70 16.14 3.13
CA ASN A 162 5.12 15.87 3.35
C ASN A 162 5.35 14.93 4.55
N LYS A 163 4.79 13.72 4.53
CA LYS A 163 5.02 12.65 5.49
C LYS A 163 6.10 11.75 4.89
N GLY A 164 7.32 12.28 4.83
CA GLY A 164 8.57 11.51 4.96
C GLY A 164 8.77 10.17 4.21
N PHE A 165 8.03 9.82 3.16
CA PHE A 165 8.23 8.52 2.53
C PHE A 165 9.52 8.51 1.69
N THR A 166 10.28 7.42 1.80
CA THR A 166 11.45 7.13 0.95
C THR A 166 11.18 5.83 0.19
N ASP A 167 10.37 5.91 -0.87
CA ASP A 167 9.68 4.72 -1.42
C ASP A 167 10.54 3.72 -2.16
N SER A 168 11.76 4.09 -2.55
CA SER A 168 12.60 3.17 -3.29
C SER A 168 12.91 1.90 -2.49
N TYR A 169 12.93 1.99 -1.16
CA TYR A 169 13.18 0.85 -0.28
C TYR A 169 11.91 0.08 0.09
N VAL A 170 10.77 0.76 0.35
CA VAL A 170 9.49 0.10 0.64
C VAL A 170 9.03 -0.72 -0.57
N PHE A 171 9.07 -0.14 -1.77
CA PHE A 171 8.69 -0.87 -2.98
C PHE A 171 9.62 -2.07 -3.24
N LYS A 172 10.95 -1.90 -3.15
CA LYS A 172 11.89 -3.03 -3.31
C LYS A 172 11.64 -4.16 -2.30
N LYS A 173 11.24 -3.83 -1.06
CA LYS A 173 10.89 -4.83 -0.04
C LYS A 173 9.59 -5.57 -0.41
N LEU A 174 8.58 -4.88 -0.93
CA LEU A 174 7.35 -5.52 -1.41
C LEU A 174 7.69 -6.56 -2.49
N VAL A 175 8.48 -6.14 -3.48
CA VAL A 175 8.92 -7.02 -4.58
C VAL A 175 9.72 -8.20 -4.06
N TYR A 176 10.65 -7.96 -3.14
CA TYR A 176 11.42 -9.02 -2.50
C TYR A 176 10.51 -10.05 -1.79
N LEU A 177 9.53 -9.58 -1.02
CA LEU A 177 8.57 -10.42 -0.32
C LEU A 177 7.74 -11.28 -1.28
N ILE A 178 7.23 -10.67 -2.35
CA ILE A 178 6.48 -11.38 -3.40
C ILE A 178 7.36 -12.46 -4.05
N ASN A 179 8.61 -12.12 -4.37
CA ASN A 179 9.58 -13.05 -4.96
C ASN A 179 9.96 -14.21 -4.04
N LYS A 180 9.86 -14.02 -2.72
CA LYS A 180 10.08 -15.08 -1.72
C LYS A 180 8.83 -15.85 -1.36
N HIS A 181 7.67 -15.52 -1.95
CA HIS A 181 6.37 -16.08 -1.60
C HIS A 181 6.03 -15.93 -0.10
N GLU A 182 6.54 -14.86 0.51
CA GLU A 182 6.28 -14.54 1.90
C GLU A 182 4.94 -13.81 2.04
N ARG A 183 4.26 -13.99 3.17
CA ARG A 183 3.05 -13.21 3.48
C ARG A 183 3.42 -11.76 3.76
N ILE A 184 2.57 -10.84 3.29
CA ILE A 184 2.86 -9.41 3.31
C ILE A 184 1.94 -8.69 4.31
N PRO A 185 2.49 -7.92 5.26
CA PRO A 185 1.68 -7.04 6.10
C PRO A 185 1.17 -5.85 5.30
N ILE A 186 -0.14 -5.80 5.07
CA ILE A 186 -0.80 -4.76 4.28
C ILE A 186 -0.42 -3.34 4.73
N GLU A 187 -0.43 -3.08 6.03
CA GLU A 187 -0.17 -1.75 6.61
C GLU A 187 1.27 -1.25 6.40
N SER A 188 2.20 -2.13 6.02
CA SER A 188 3.58 -1.73 5.70
C SER A 188 3.70 -1.12 4.31
N PHE A 189 2.80 -1.45 3.38
CA PHE A 189 2.89 -1.08 1.97
C PHE A 189 1.70 -0.25 1.48
N PHE A 190 0.57 -0.34 2.18
CA PHE A 190 -0.64 0.40 1.89
C PHE A 190 -1.04 1.24 3.09
N SER A 191 -1.60 2.41 2.81
CA SER A 191 -2.17 3.31 3.80
C SER A 191 -3.68 3.33 3.63
N LEU A 192 -4.41 3.35 4.75
CA LEU A 192 -5.83 3.62 4.76
C LEU A 192 -6.04 5.14 4.77
N ASP A 193 -6.75 5.66 3.78
CA ASP A 193 -7.14 7.06 3.73
C ASP A 193 -8.26 7.36 4.74
N ASN A 194 -8.43 8.64 5.09
CA ASN A 194 -9.53 9.09 5.95
C ASN A 194 -10.93 8.77 5.39
N LEU A 195 -11.04 8.61 4.07
CA LEU A 195 -12.27 8.19 3.38
C LEU A 195 -12.48 6.66 3.38
N GLY A 196 -11.55 5.90 3.96
CA GLY A 196 -11.72 4.47 4.24
C GLY A 196 -11.29 3.52 3.11
N PHE A 197 -10.71 4.01 2.02
CA PHE A 197 -10.07 3.19 1.00
C PHE A 197 -8.54 3.18 1.16
N TYR A 198 -7.89 2.18 0.59
CA TYR A 198 -6.44 2.03 0.64
C TYR A 198 -5.76 2.63 -0.58
N TYR A 199 -4.56 3.16 -0.37
CA TYR A 199 -3.65 3.59 -1.42
C TYR A 199 -2.27 2.97 -1.21
N PHE A 200 -1.54 2.78 -2.32
CA PHE A 200 -0.16 2.33 -2.27
C PHE A 200 0.74 3.45 -1.71
N LYS A 201 1.58 3.13 -0.72
CA LYS A 201 2.53 4.11 -0.15
C LYS A 201 3.61 4.43 -1.17
N SER A 202 3.49 5.59 -1.82
CA SER A 202 4.52 6.16 -2.68
C SER A 202 4.56 7.70 -2.59
N SER A 203 5.72 8.28 -2.26
CA SER A 203 6.12 9.68 -2.44
C SER A 203 6.92 9.97 -3.71
N LEU A 204 7.24 8.98 -4.56
CA LEU A 204 8.00 9.22 -5.77
C LEU A 204 7.09 9.89 -6.79
N ALA A 205 7.54 11.03 -7.33
CA ALA A 205 6.89 11.66 -8.46
C ALA A 205 6.78 10.72 -9.67
N LEU A 206 7.75 9.82 -9.84
CA LEU A 206 7.73 8.75 -10.83
C LEU A 206 7.28 7.45 -10.16
N ASN A 207 6.20 6.86 -10.67
CA ASN A 207 5.68 5.62 -10.14
C ASN A 207 6.74 4.49 -10.26
N PRO A 208 7.18 3.87 -9.15
CA PRO A 208 8.18 2.81 -9.20
C PRO A 208 7.70 1.56 -9.94
N ILE A 209 6.38 1.32 -9.98
CA ILE A 209 5.76 0.25 -10.77
C ILE A 209 6.00 0.49 -12.26
N ALA A 210 6.06 1.76 -12.70
CA ALA A 210 6.29 2.08 -14.10
C ALA A 210 7.67 1.58 -14.60
N LYS A 211 8.68 1.49 -13.72
CA LYS A 211 10.05 1.08 -14.05
C LYS A 211 10.35 -0.40 -13.78
N MET A 212 9.37 -1.13 -13.28
CA MET A 212 9.49 -2.56 -12.98
C MET A 212 9.55 -3.40 -14.26
N ASP A 213 10.30 -4.50 -14.23
CA ASP A 213 10.28 -5.50 -15.30
C ASP A 213 8.95 -6.27 -15.35
N ASP A 214 8.60 -6.82 -16.51
CA ASP A 214 7.29 -7.46 -16.71
C ASP A 214 7.05 -8.65 -15.79
N SER A 215 8.08 -9.44 -15.46
CA SER A 215 7.93 -10.60 -14.56
C SER A 215 7.56 -10.15 -13.15
N SER A 216 8.28 -9.18 -12.59
CA SER A 216 7.99 -8.62 -11.27
C SER A 216 6.61 -7.94 -11.25
N PHE A 217 6.22 -7.29 -12.36
CA PHE A 217 4.92 -6.64 -12.50
C PHE A 217 3.78 -7.67 -12.46
N GLU A 218 3.86 -8.73 -13.24
CA GLU A 218 2.86 -9.80 -13.25
C GLU A 218 2.72 -10.46 -11.87
N MET A 219 3.85 -10.70 -11.20
CA MET A 219 3.84 -11.24 -9.83
C MET A 219 3.16 -10.28 -8.84
N LEU A 220 3.41 -8.98 -8.95
CA LEU A 220 2.77 -7.96 -8.12
C LEU A 220 1.27 -7.88 -8.35
N ILE A 221 0.83 -7.81 -9.61
CA ILE A 221 -0.59 -7.78 -9.97
C ILE A 221 -1.29 -9.04 -9.49
N LYS A 222 -0.71 -10.22 -9.74
CA LYS A 222 -1.27 -11.50 -9.27
C LYS A 222 -1.38 -11.53 -7.75
N TYR A 223 -0.36 -11.04 -7.03
CA TYR A 223 -0.38 -11.02 -5.58
C TYR A 223 -1.48 -10.09 -5.03
N ILE A 224 -1.55 -8.84 -5.51
CA ILE A 224 -2.57 -7.88 -5.08
C ILE A 224 -3.97 -8.38 -5.41
N CYS A 225 -4.16 -8.95 -6.60
CA CYS A 225 -5.46 -9.51 -6.98
C CYS A 225 -5.87 -10.74 -6.15
N GLY A 226 -4.92 -11.49 -5.63
CA GLY A 226 -5.21 -12.67 -4.82
C GLY A 226 -5.52 -12.39 -3.36
N HIS A 227 -5.29 -11.16 -2.86
CA HIS A 227 -5.24 -10.91 -1.42
C HIS A 227 -5.77 -9.51 -1.03
N PHE A 228 -6.24 -9.39 0.21
CA PHE A 228 -6.54 -8.15 0.96
C PHE A 228 -7.69 -7.23 0.50
N PHE A 229 -7.91 -7.06 -0.81
CA PHE A 229 -8.90 -6.10 -1.34
C PHE A 229 -10.05 -6.75 -2.09
N ASP A 230 -11.27 -6.42 -1.68
CA ASP A 230 -12.51 -6.86 -2.32
C ASP A 230 -12.67 -6.20 -3.69
N VAL A 231 -12.23 -4.94 -3.81
CA VAL A 231 -12.25 -4.15 -5.04
C VAL A 231 -10.90 -3.47 -5.27
N ILE A 232 -10.37 -3.58 -6.49
CA ILE A 232 -9.13 -2.92 -6.89
C ILE A 232 -9.43 -1.99 -8.07
N CYS A 233 -9.24 -0.69 -7.83
CA CYS A 233 -9.31 0.37 -8.81
C CYS A 233 -7.91 0.61 -9.40
N PHE A 234 -7.64 0.04 -10.57
CA PHE A 234 -6.40 0.25 -11.31
C PHE A 234 -6.43 1.60 -12.00
N ASP A 235 -5.69 2.56 -11.45
CA ASP A 235 -5.55 3.89 -12.02
C ASP A 235 -4.44 3.88 -13.10
N ILE A 236 -4.83 3.60 -14.35
CA ILE A 236 -3.92 3.55 -15.51
C ILE A 236 -3.73 4.95 -16.09
N GLY A 237 -4.73 5.82 -15.96
CA GLY A 237 -4.75 7.14 -16.56
C GLY A 237 -4.49 7.04 -18.06
N ARG A 238 -3.42 7.70 -18.53
CA ARG A 238 -3.00 7.68 -19.94
C ARG A 238 -1.87 6.70 -20.26
N CYS A 239 -1.47 5.86 -19.29
CA CYS A 239 -0.31 4.97 -19.44
C CYS A 239 -0.68 3.66 -20.17
N LEU A 240 -0.99 3.73 -21.47
CA LEU A 240 -1.39 2.58 -22.30
C LEU A 240 -0.18 1.88 -22.94
N ASN A 241 0.76 1.40 -22.12
CA ASN A 241 1.83 0.51 -22.59
C ASN A 241 1.32 -0.93 -22.76
N GLU A 242 2.09 -1.79 -23.44
CA GLU A 242 1.67 -3.17 -23.76
C GLU A 242 1.22 -3.97 -22.53
N ARG A 243 1.91 -3.85 -21.39
CA ARG A 243 1.52 -4.58 -20.17
C ARG A 243 0.22 -4.08 -19.55
N ASN A 244 -0.01 -2.77 -19.55
CA ASN A 244 -1.25 -2.18 -19.05
C ASN A 244 -2.42 -2.53 -19.99
N ILE A 245 -2.19 -2.57 -21.30
CA ILE A 245 -3.17 -3.05 -22.28
C ILE A 245 -3.52 -4.52 -22.04
N LYS A 246 -2.51 -5.40 -21.86
CA LYS A 246 -2.75 -6.80 -21.51
C LYS A 246 -3.57 -6.95 -20.23
N LEU A 247 -3.31 -6.10 -19.24
CA LEU A 247 -4.02 -6.07 -17.98
C LEU A 247 -5.49 -5.60 -18.14
N LEU A 248 -5.77 -4.63 -19.02
CA LEU A 248 -7.14 -4.16 -19.30
C LEU A 248 -8.08 -5.30 -19.75
N HIS A 249 -7.57 -6.26 -20.52
CA HIS A 249 -8.36 -7.42 -20.95
C HIS A 249 -8.74 -8.38 -19.82
N GLN A 250 -8.14 -8.24 -18.64
CA GLN A 250 -8.41 -9.05 -17.47
C GLN A 250 -9.37 -8.35 -16.48
N MET A 251 -9.81 -7.13 -16.81
CA MET A 251 -10.67 -6.32 -15.94
C MET A 251 -12.13 -6.73 -16.05
N ASP A 252 -12.83 -6.69 -14.92
CA ASP A 252 -14.28 -6.90 -14.90
C ASP A 252 -14.97 -5.70 -15.56
N LYS A 253 -14.41 -4.50 -15.35
CA LYS A 253 -14.88 -3.26 -15.97
C LYS A 253 -13.73 -2.31 -16.30
N VAL A 254 -13.85 -1.64 -17.44
CA VAL A 254 -12.99 -0.53 -17.83
C VAL A 254 -13.83 0.74 -17.90
N ILE A 255 -13.36 1.80 -17.27
CA ILE A 255 -14.02 3.10 -17.20
C ILE A 255 -13.13 4.12 -17.90
N LEU A 256 -13.65 4.74 -18.96
CA LEU A 256 -13.00 5.85 -19.64
C LEU A 256 -13.57 7.17 -19.12
N LEU A 257 -12.70 8.00 -18.58
CA LEU A 257 -13.02 9.39 -18.26
C LEU A 257 -12.72 10.27 -19.47
N SER A 258 -13.71 11.01 -19.95
CA SER A 258 -13.61 11.95 -21.08
C SER A 258 -14.53 13.14 -20.84
N ARG A 259 -14.15 14.37 -21.26
CA ARG A 259 -15.06 15.53 -21.18
C ARG A 259 -16.02 15.57 -22.36
N ASN A 260 -15.66 14.89 -23.45
CA ASN A 260 -16.49 14.78 -24.63
C ASN A 260 -17.45 13.60 -24.48
N CYS A 261 -18.73 13.88 -24.21
CA CYS A 261 -19.80 12.87 -24.07
C CYS A 261 -20.14 12.09 -25.36
N LYS A 262 -19.33 12.20 -26.41
CA LYS A 262 -19.49 11.44 -27.65
C LYS A 262 -18.15 10.84 -28.00
N PRO A 263 -18.09 9.57 -28.46
CA PRO A 263 -16.88 9.04 -29.06
C PRO A 263 -16.58 9.90 -30.30
N ASP A 264 -15.74 10.93 -30.14
CA ASP A 264 -15.19 11.65 -31.28
C ASP A 264 -14.41 10.63 -32.13
N GLU A 265 -14.53 10.76 -33.45
CA GLU A 265 -13.99 9.82 -34.45
C GLU A 265 -12.47 9.58 -34.29
N SER A 266 -11.74 10.48 -33.62
CA SER A 266 -10.31 10.36 -33.36
C SER A 266 -9.94 9.47 -32.17
N PHE A 267 -10.87 9.18 -31.23
CA PHE A 267 -10.65 8.33 -30.05
C PHE A 267 -11.43 7.02 -30.08
N SER A 268 -12.48 6.96 -30.90
CA SER A 268 -13.01 5.66 -31.31
C SER A 268 -11.90 4.76 -31.87
N SER A 269 -10.84 5.30 -32.49
CA SER A 269 -9.70 4.52 -33.00
C SER A 269 -8.90 3.82 -31.90
N ILE A 270 -8.38 4.52 -30.87
CA ILE A 270 -7.53 3.89 -29.84
C ILE A 270 -8.30 2.80 -29.09
N ILE A 271 -9.55 3.06 -28.71
CA ILE A 271 -10.33 2.06 -27.97
C ILE A 271 -10.84 0.92 -28.85
N SER A 272 -11.21 1.20 -30.11
CA SER A 272 -11.57 0.13 -31.06
C SER A 272 -10.36 -0.73 -31.43
N GLU A 273 -9.16 -0.15 -31.51
CA GLU A 273 -7.89 -0.87 -31.67
C GLU A 273 -7.58 -1.75 -30.45
N LEU A 274 -7.88 -1.27 -29.24
CA LEU A 274 -7.67 -2.03 -28.00
C LEU A 274 -8.66 -3.18 -27.81
N SER A 275 -9.75 -3.27 -28.59
CA SER A 275 -10.71 -4.38 -28.55
C SER A 275 -11.22 -4.73 -27.13
N ILE A 276 -11.55 -3.69 -26.34
CA ILE A 276 -12.03 -3.85 -24.95
C ILE A 276 -13.56 -3.96 -24.93
N ASN A 277 -14.08 -5.10 -24.45
CA ASN A 277 -15.52 -5.38 -24.48
C ASN A 277 -16.30 -4.82 -23.28
N ASN A 278 -15.64 -4.55 -22.15
CA ASN A 278 -16.29 -4.18 -20.88
C ASN A 278 -16.15 -2.69 -20.54
N LEU A 279 -16.31 -1.81 -21.53
CA LEU A 279 -16.06 -0.37 -21.38
C LEU A 279 -17.32 0.41 -20.96
N SER A 280 -17.14 1.42 -20.10
CA SER A 280 -18.11 2.48 -19.83
C SER A 280 -17.47 3.86 -20.00
N TYR A 281 -18.22 4.81 -20.56
CA TYR A 281 -17.80 6.19 -20.75
C TYR A 281 -18.40 7.07 -19.66
N ILE A 282 -17.60 7.93 -19.05
CA ILE A 282 -18.02 8.84 -17.99
C ILE A 282 -17.49 10.24 -18.24
N ASN A 283 -18.39 11.22 -18.20
CA ASN A 283 -18.01 12.61 -18.10
C ASN A 283 -17.83 13.03 -16.63
N HIS A 284 -16.57 13.11 -16.23
CA HIS A 284 -16.16 13.49 -14.87
C HIS A 284 -16.42 14.97 -14.52
N ASP A 285 -16.66 15.83 -15.52
CA ASP A 285 -17.00 17.25 -15.32
C ASP A 285 -18.53 17.49 -15.22
N SER A 286 -19.33 16.42 -15.15
CA SER A 286 -20.77 16.54 -14.89
C SER A 286 -21.04 17.13 -13.50
N ASP A 287 -22.22 17.71 -13.30
CA ASP A 287 -22.60 18.28 -12.01
C ASP A 287 -22.62 17.21 -10.91
N GLY A 288 -22.26 17.60 -9.68
CA GLY A 288 -21.95 16.66 -8.60
C GLY A 288 -23.05 15.64 -8.31
N THR A 289 -24.33 16.03 -8.39
CA THR A 289 -25.45 15.11 -8.16
C THR A 289 -25.57 14.07 -9.28
N THR A 290 -25.42 14.47 -10.54
CA THR A 290 -25.43 13.54 -11.68
C THR A 290 -24.24 12.59 -11.62
N LEU A 291 -23.06 13.11 -11.26
CA LEU A 291 -21.86 12.29 -11.11
C LEU A 291 -22.02 11.25 -9.99
N GLU A 292 -22.57 11.64 -8.84
CA GLU A 292 -22.82 10.72 -7.72
C GLU A 292 -23.79 9.59 -8.10
N ILE A 293 -24.89 9.90 -8.79
CA ILE A 293 -25.85 8.90 -9.28
C ILE A 293 -25.17 7.95 -10.26
N THR A 294 -24.42 8.51 -11.21
CA THR A 294 -23.70 7.73 -12.23
C THR A 294 -22.69 6.78 -11.60
N ILE A 295 -21.94 7.24 -10.59
CA ILE A 295 -21.00 6.41 -9.82
C ILE A 295 -21.76 5.27 -9.13
N SER A 296 -22.87 5.57 -8.43
CA SER A 296 -23.65 4.55 -7.72
C SER A 296 -24.20 3.49 -8.68
N GLU A 297 -24.77 3.88 -9.83
CA GLU A 297 -25.26 2.93 -10.84
C GLU A 297 -24.14 2.06 -11.42
N LEU A 298 -22.97 2.65 -11.65
CA LEU A 298 -21.80 1.95 -12.17
C LEU A 298 -21.28 0.94 -11.16
N ILE A 299 -21.21 1.30 -9.88
CA ILE A 299 -20.83 0.38 -8.79
C ILE A 299 -21.80 -0.80 -8.74
N ASP A 300 -23.11 -0.54 -8.79
CA ASP A 300 -24.13 -1.58 -8.72
C ASP A 300 -24.01 -2.55 -9.90
N THR A 301 -23.65 -2.05 -11.08
CA THR A 301 -23.40 -2.87 -12.26
C THR A 301 -22.17 -3.76 -12.10
N VAL A 302 -21.08 -3.23 -11.51
CA VAL A 302 -19.80 -3.94 -11.40
C VAL A 302 -19.80 -4.98 -10.27
N LEU A 303 -20.42 -4.67 -9.13
CA LEU A 303 -20.39 -5.53 -7.96
C LEU A 303 -21.45 -6.64 -8.01
N ASN A 304 -22.53 -6.47 -8.77
CA ASN A 304 -23.59 -7.47 -8.90
C ASN A 304 -23.45 -8.39 -10.13
N SER A 305 -22.39 -8.24 -10.93
CA SER A 305 -22.05 -9.12 -12.07
C SER A 305 -21.19 -10.32 -11.67
#